data_AF-A0A8B5XA92-F1
#
_entry.id   AF-A0A8B5XA92-F1
#
_cell.length_a   1.000
_cell.length_b   1.000
_cell.length_c   1.000
_cell.angle_alpha   90.00
_cell.angle_beta   90.00
_cell.angle_gamma   90.00
#
_symmetry.space_group_name_H-M   'P 1'
#
loop_
_entity.id
_entity.type
_entity.pdbx_description
1 polymer ?
#
loop_
_entity_poly.entity_id
_entity_poly.type
_entity_poly.pdbx_seq_one_letter_code
_entity_poly.pdbx_strand_id
1 'polypeptide(L)'
;MNRRRPRGLLALVAALALALAAPGAGAQDPRQKADIHAVIQELDHLIDHVEALAARHRDDPASVRFNYPALLEQLRLTRNRSAAYLNEAHAAPTAAPPAAAGGSLTRRR
;
A
#
# COMPACT_ATOMS: atom_id res chain seq x y z
N MET A 1 21.15 0.88 -38.19
CA MET A 1 19.75 1.21 -37.81
C MET A 1 19.47 0.57 -36.45
N ASN A 2 19.62 1.34 -35.36
CA ASN A 2 19.68 0.83 -33.99
C ASN A 2 18.28 0.62 -33.38
N ARG A 3 17.95 -0.63 -33.04
CA ARG A 3 16.72 -1.00 -32.32
C ARG A 3 16.84 -0.63 -30.84
N ARG A 4 16.10 0.41 -30.40
CA ARG A 4 15.95 0.78 -28.98
C ARG A 4 14.97 -0.19 -28.30
N ARG A 5 15.43 -0.89 -27.27
CA ARG A 5 14.61 -1.76 -26.39
C ARG A 5 13.88 -0.92 -25.34
N PRO A 6 12.58 -1.16 -25.05
CA PRO A 6 11.87 -0.47 -23.98
C PRO A 6 12.26 -1.07 -22.61
N ARG A 7 13.00 -0.30 -21.81
CA ARG A 7 13.40 -0.65 -20.44
C ARG A 7 12.46 -0.09 -19.36
N GLY A 8 11.21 0.25 -19.71
CA GLY A 8 10.28 0.91 -18.79
C GLY A 8 9.32 0.00 -18.02
N LEU A 9 9.09 -1.24 -18.49
CA LEU A 9 7.98 -2.07 -17.98
C LEU A 9 8.35 -3.00 -16.81
N LEU A 10 9.65 -3.15 -16.51
CA LEU A 10 10.14 -4.04 -15.45
C LEU A 10 10.26 -3.37 -14.08
N ALA A 11 10.15 -2.04 -13.99
CA ALA A 11 10.25 -1.33 -12.71
C ALA A 11 8.96 -1.42 -11.88
N LEU A 12 7.79 -1.55 -12.52
CA LEU A 12 6.49 -1.54 -11.82
C LEU A 12 6.20 -2.86 -11.08
N VAL A 13 6.67 -3.99 -11.61
CA VAL A 13 6.41 -5.33 -11.04
C VAL A 13 7.21 -5.58 -9.75
N ALA A 14 8.41 -5.00 -9.64
CA ALA A 14 9.28 -5.19 -8.48
C ALA A 14 8.73 -4.52 -7.21
N ALA A 15 7.95 -3.43 -7.34
CA ALA A 15 7.32 -2.76 -6.21
C ALA A 15 6.20 -3.60 -5.57
N LEU A 16 5.48 -4.40 -6.36
CA LEU A 16 4.35 -5.20 -5.88
C LEU A 16 4.80 -6.40 -5.01
N ALA A 17 5.97 -6.96 -5.26
CA ALA A 17 6.50 -8.09 -4.51
C ALA A 17 7.04 -7.71 -3.12
N LEU A 18 7.45 -6.45 -2.92
CA LEU A 18 8.02 -6.00 -1.64
C LEU A 18 6.96 -5.67 -0.58
N ALA A 19 5.69 -5.55 -0.96
CA ALA A 19 4.59 -5.28 -0.03
C ALA A 19 4.09 -6.51 0.76
N LEU A 20 4.54 -7.72 0.42
CA LEU A 20 4.11 -8.98 1.05
C LEU A 20 4.90 -9.37 2.31
N ALA A 21 5.99 -8.66 2.62
CA ALA A 21 6.83 -8.93 3.79
C ALA A 21 6.80 -7.71 4.72
N ALA A 22 5.75 -7.56 5.51
CA ALA A 22 5.65 -6.51 6.52
C ALA A 22 6.46 -6.89 7.77
N PRO A 23 7.53 -6.16 8.15
CA PRO A 23 8.11 -6.24 9.47
C PRO A 23 7.47 -5.19 10.40
N GLY A 24 7.40 -5.55 11.68
CA GLY A 24 7.11 -4.75 12.89
C GLY A 24 6.60 -3.32 12.74
N ALA A 25 5.40 -3.08 13.28
CA ALA A 25 4.80 -1.76 13.50
C ALA A 25 5.66 -0.88 14.43
N GLY A 26 6.57 -0.11 13.83
CA GLY A 26 7.14 1.09 14.45
C GLY A 26 6.25 2.31 14.18
N ALA A 27 6.33 3.33 15.04
CA ALA A 27 5.65 4.61 14.80
C ALA A 27 6.07 5.16 13.43
N GLN A 28 5.11 5.29 12.50
CA GLN A 28 5.38 5.77 11.14
C GLN A 28 5.82 7.23 11.15
N ASP A 29 6.88 7.54 10.38
CA ASP A 29 7.31 8.91 10.07
C ASP A 29 6.13 9.68 9.45
N PRO A 30 5.80 10.91 9.91
CA PRO A 30 4.76 11.74 9.30
C PRO A 30 4.92 11.92 7.78
N ARG A 31 6.16 11.90 7.26
CA ARG A 31 6.42 11.92 5.81
C ARG A 31 5.91 10.66 5.13
N GLN A 32 6.22 9.49 5.71
CA GLN A 32 5.75 8.21 5.21
C GLN A 32 4.21 8.14 5.19
N LYS A 33 3.53 8.70 6.21
CA LYS A 33 2.07 8.79 6.22
C LYS A 33 1.52 9.65 5.08
N ALA A 34 2.14 10.80 4.83
CA ALA A 34 1.76 11.67 3.72
C ALA A 34 1.98 10.97 2.37
N ASP A 35 3.08 10.24 2.21
CA ASP A 35 3.37 9.48 0.99
C ASP A 35 2.36 8.36 0.77
N ILE A 36 2.00 7.60 1.81
CA ILE A 36 0.97 6.55 1.73
C ILE A 36 -0.39 7.15 1.37
N HIS A 37 -0.74 8.30 1.96
CA HIS A 37 -1.97 9.00 1.63
C HIS A 37 -2.00 9.47 0.17
N ALA A 38 -0.89 9.99 -0.35
CA ALA A 38 -0.77 10.36 -1.77
C ALA A 38 -0.96 9.14 -2.69
N VAL A 39 -0.39 7.98 -2.33
CA VAL A 39 -0.60 6.73 -3.08
C VAL A 39 -2.09 6.33 -3.08
N ILE A 40 -2.79 6.46 -1.95
CA ILE A 40 -4.24 6.16 -1.90
C ILE A 40 -5.02 7.08 -2.85
N GLN A 41 -4.71 8.37 -2.90
CA GLN A 41 -5.35 9.32 -3.81
C GLN A 41 -5.09 8.98 -5.27
N GLU A 42 -3.87 8.57 -5.61
CA GLU A 42 -3.54 8.14 -6.98
C GLU A 42 -4.24 6.84 -7.36
N LEU A 43 -4.39 5.90 -6.42
CA LEU A 43 -5.20 4.70 -6.64
C LEU A 43 -6.68 5.04 -6.86
N ASP A 44 -7.24 5.98 -6.10
CA ASP A 44 -8.62 6.45 -6.29
C ASP A 44 -8.77 7.07 -7.71
N HIS A 45 -7.84 7.93 -8.12
CA HIS A 45 -7.83 8.50 -9.47
C HIS A 45 -7.73 7.42 -10.58
N LEU A 46 -6.86 6.43 -10.39
CA LEU A 46 -6.69 5.36 -11.37
C LEU A 46 -7.93 4.47 -11.47
N ILE A 47 -8.60 4.20 -10.35
CA ILE A 47 -9.89 3.48 -10.33
C ILE A 47 -10.91 4.26 -11.18
N ASP A 48 -11.10 5.55 -10.94
CA ASP A 48 -12.03 6.40 -11.71
C ASP A 48 -11.69 6.38 -13.21
N HIS A 49 -10.41 6.50 -13.54
CA HIS A 49 -9.94 6.47 -14.93
C HIS A 49 -10.24 5.13 -15.61
N VAL A 50 -9.98 4.02 -14.92
CA VAL A 50 -10.20 2.66 -15.44
C VAL A 50 -11.70 2.36 -15.55
N GLU A 51 -12.54 2.84 -14.64
CA GLU A 51 -14.00 2.73 -14.76
C GLU A 51 -14.52 3.47 -16.00
N ALA A 52 -14.04 4.69 -16.23
CA ALA A 52 -14.38 5.44 -17.44
C ALA A 52 -13.88 4.73 -18.70
N LEU A 53 -12.69 4.13 -18.66
CA LEU A 53 -12.15 3.37 -19.79
C LEU A 53 -12.97 2.10 -20.06
N ALA A 54 -13.34 1.36 -19.02
CA ALA A 54 -14.21 0.19 -19.12
C ALA A 54 -15.57 0.54 -19.72
N ALA A 55 -16.14 1.70 -19.35
CA ALA A 55 -17.39 2.19 -19.91
C ALA A 55 -17.25 2.52 -21.41
N ARG A 56 -16.17 3.20 -21.81
CA ARG A 56 -15.89 3.54 -23.23
C ARG A 56 -15.72 2.30 -24.12
N HIS A 57 -15.18 1.21 -23.57
CA HIS A 57 -14.92 -0.05 -24.28
C HIS A 57 -15.93 -1.16 -23.94
N ARG A 58 -17.11 -0.80 -23.43
CA ARG A 58 -18.15 -1.77 -23.05
C ARG A 58 -18.59 -2.62 -24.25
N ASP A 59 -18.77 -1.97 -25.40
CA ASP A 59 -19.29 -2.58 -26.63
C ASP A 59 -18.18 -2.83 -27.67
N ASP A 60 -16.93 -2.98 -27.21
CA ASP A 60 -15.80 -3.28 -28.09
C ASP A 60 -15.99 -4.64 -28.80
N PRO A 61 -16.06 -4.67 -30.15
CA PRO A 61 -16.29 -5.90 -30.93
C PRO A 61 -15.03 -6.76 -31.07
N ALA A 62 -13.90 -6.40 -30.44
CA ALA A 62 -12.68 -7.18 -30.50
C ALA A 62 -12.86 -8.63 -30.00
N SER A 63 -12.22 -9.58 -30.68
CA SER A 63 -12.24 -11.01 -30.33
C SER A 63 -11.54 -11.31 -29.00
N VAL A 64 -10.61 -10.45 -28.59
CA VAL A 64 -9.92 -10.50 -27.29
C VAL A 64 -10.09 -9.14 -26.63
N ARG A 65 -10.62 -9.14 -25.40
CA ARG A 65 -10.94 -7.92 -24.66
C ARG A 65 -10.06 -7.80 -23.42
N PHE A 66 -9.71 -6.57 -23.07
CA PHE A 66 -9.01 -6.29 -21.82
C PHE A 66 -9.93 -6.57 -20.62
N ASN A 67 -9.39 -7.21 -19.59
CA ASN A 67 -10.15 -7.58 -18.39
C ASN A 67 -10.19 -6.42 -17.37
N TYR A 68 -10.99 -5.40 -17.69
CA TYR A 68 -11.23 -4.26 -16.78
C TYR A 68 -11.74 -4.68 -15.40
N PRO A 69 -12.67 -5.65 -15.25
CA PRO A 69 -13.13 -6.09 -13.93
C PRO A 69 -11.99 -6.58 -13.03
N ALA A 70 -11.09 -7.42 -13.54
CA ALA A 70 -9.97 -7.94 -12.74
C ALA A 70 -9.00 -6.83 -12.33
N LEU A 71 -8.70 -5.88 -13.25
CA LEU A 71 -7.88 -4.73 -12.91
C LEU A 71 -8.52 -3.89 -11.80
N LEU A 72 -9.81 -3.58 -11.92
CA LEU A 72 -10.54 -2.80 -10.91
C LEU A 72 -10.56 -3.49 -9.55
N GLU A 73 -10.73 -4.81 -9.52
CA GLU A 73 -10.64 -5.59 -8.28
C GLU A 73 -9.26 -5.46 -7.63
N GLN A 74 -8.19 -5.62 -8.41
CA GLN A 74 -6.82 -5.48 -7.89
C GLN A 74 -6.53 -4.06 -7.39
N LEU A 75 -6.98 -3.03 -8.09
CA LEU A 75 -6.81 -1.63 -7.68
C LEU A 75 -7.54 -1.36 -6.36
N ARG A 76 -8.80 -1.78 -6.25
CA ARG A 76 -9.61 -1.61 -5.02
C ARG A 76 -9.01 -2.38 -3.85
N LEU A 77 -8.56 -3.62 -4.07
CA LEU A 77 -7.88 -4.41 -3.04
C LEU A 77 -6.61 -3.72 -2.55
N THR A 78 -5.80 -3.20 -3.47
CA THR A 78 -4.55 -2.49 -3.14
C THR A 78 -4.84 -1.22 -2.34
N ARG A 79 -5.79 -0.41 -2.81
CA ARG A 79 -6.26 0.81 -2.14
C ARG A 79 -6.73 0.53 -0.72
N ASN A 80 -7.54 -0.51 -0.53
CA ASN A 80 -8.04 -0.90 0.79
C ASN A 80 -6.92 -1.34 1.73
N ARG A 81 -5.94 -2.11 1.23
CA ARG A 81 -4.78 -2.54 2.03
C ARG A 81 -3.88 -1.37 2.42
N SER A 82 -3.62 -0.42 1.51
CA SER A 82 -2.85 0.78 1.80
C SER A 82 -3.54 1.64 2.86
N ALA A 83 -4.87 1.79 2.78
CA ALA A 83 -5.64 2.50 3.80
C ALA A 83 -5.62 1.78 5.16
N ALA A 84 -5.72 0.46 5.17
CA ALA A 84 -5.61 -0.35 6.39
C ALA A 84 -4.25 -0.17 7.05
N TYR A 85 -3.16 -0.24 6.28
CA TYR A 85 -1.79 -0.04 6.77
C TYR A 85 -1.58 1.35 7.39
N LEU A 86 -2.14 2.39 6.78
CA LEU A 86 -2.10 3.75 7.33
C LEU A 86 -2.82 3.80 8.70
N ASN A 87 -3.99 3.16 8.82
CA ASN A 87 -4.81 3.14 10.03
C ASN A 87 -4.23 2.27 11.15
N GLU A 88 -3.61 1.12 10.83
CA GLU A 88 -2.94 0.26 11.82
C GLU A 88 -1.82 1.02 12.54
N ALA A 89 -1.11 1.91 11.84
CA ALA A 89 -0.11 2.78 12.46
C ALA A 89 -0.68 3.88 13.37
N HIS A 90 -1.99 4.11 13.37
CA HIS A 90 -2.66 4.96 14.36
C HIS A 90 -3.06 4.19 15.63
N ALA A 91 -3.17 2.86 15.56
CA ALA A 91 -3.65 2.01 16.65
C ALA A 91 -2.56 1.40 17.53
N ALA A 92 -1.27 1.58 17.21
CA ALA A 92 -0.17 1.08 18.03
C ALA A 92 -0.24 1.68 19.45
N PRO A 93 -0.50 0.88 20.50
CA PRO A 93 -0.59 1.41 21.85
C PRO A 93 0.80 1.88 22.31
N THR A 94 0.90 3.10 22.83
CA THR A 94 2.01 3.46 23.72
C THR A 94 1.88 2.64 25.00
N ALA A 95 2.35 1.40 24.97
CA ALA A 95 2.62 0.66 26.18
C ALA A 95 3.86 1.29 26.82
N ALA A 96 3.67 2.36 27.58
CA ALA A 96 4.69 2.81 28.51
C ALA A 96 4.96 1.63 29.46
N PRO A 97 6.21 1.15 29.60
CA PRO A 97 6.52 0.09 30.53
C PRO A 97 6.06 0.51 31.93
N PRO A 98 5.45 -0.39 32.73
CA PRO A 98 5.04 -0.05 34.09
C PRO A 98 6.23 0.48 34.85
N ALA A 99 6.04 1.59 35.58
CA ALA A 99 7.09 2.22 36.36
C ALA A 99 7.74 1.17 37.27
N ALA A 100 9.07 1.09 37.26
CA ALA A 100 9.80 0.13 38.08
C ALA A 100 9.39 0.33 39.55
N ALA A 101 8.76 -0.68 40.14
CA ALA A 101 8.43 -0.66 41.55
C ALA A 101 9.75 -0.54 42.32
N GLY A 102 9.96 0.60 42.97
CA GLY A 102 11.15 0.89 43.77
C GLY A 102 11.23 -0.01 44.99
N GLY A 103 11.73 -1.24 44.79
CA GLY A 103 12.06 -2.19 45.83
C GLY A 103 13.57 -2.19 46.07
N SER A 104 14.02 -1.46 47.09
CA SER A 104 15.39 -1.53 47.58
C SER A 104 15.71 -2.96 48.03
N LEU A 105 16.60 -3.66 47.32
CA LEU A 105 17.13 -4.98 47.70
C LEU A 105 18.33 -4.89 48.66
N THR A 106 18.53 -3.78 49.37
CA THR A 106 19.58 -3.69 50.39
C THR A 106 19.02 -3.99 51.79
N ARG A 107 18.76 -5.28 52.07
CA ARG A 107 18.73 -5.77 53.45
C ARG A 107 19.93 -6.67 53.71
N ARG A 108 20.99 -6.05 54.24
CA ARG A 108 22.15 -6.71 54.83
C ARG A 108 21.76 -7.20 56.23
N ARG A 109 21.92 -8.49 56.51
CA ARG A 109 22.18 -9.00 57.85
C ARG A 109 23.15 -10.15 57.77
#